data_AF-A0A1G0G2D6-F1
#
_entry.id   AF-A0A1G0G2D6-F1
#
_cell.length_a   1.000
_cell.length_b   1.000
_cell.length_c   1.000
_cell.angle_alpha   90.00
_cell.angle_beta   90.00
_cell.angle_gamma   90.00
#
_symmetry.space_group_name_H-M   'P 1'
#
loop_
_entity.id
_entity.type
_entity.pdbx_description
1 polymer ?
#
loop_
_entity_poly.entity_id
_entity_poly.type
_entity_poly.pdbx_seq_one_letter_code
_entity_poly.pdbx_strand_id
1 'polypeptide(L)'
;MKKQHHPGFLGLVDSIRSNIKQVAVEELLAKLQLADQFYLIDVREDCEWQAGHIKNALHLSKGVIESDIEAKIPDLEAEIVLYCRGGLRSLLAADALQKMGYKQIFSLAGGIYNWVEQGQVIEGRLMLAEEQKQLAEQNTGVNTSN
;
A
#
# COMPACT_ATOMS: atom_id res chain seq x y z
N MET A 1 0.48 -4.89 19.38
CA MET A 1 -0.88 -5.40 19.69
C MET A 1 -1.71 -5.42 18.42
N LYS A 2 -2.33 -6.56 18.05
CA LYS A 2 -3.41 -6.56 17.05
C LYS A 2 -4.53 -5.69 17.62
N LYS A 3 -4.86 -4.57 16.97
CA LYS A 3 -6.02 -3.77 17.38
C LYS A 3 -7.24 -4.67 17.25
N GLN A 4 -7.95 -4.91 18.36
CA GLN A 4 -9.24 -5.57 18.30
C GLN A 4 -10.22 -4.61 17.63
N HIS A 5 -10.78 -5.03 16.51
CA HIS A 5 -11.85 -4.30 15.86
C HIS A 5 -13.21 -4.79 16.38
N HIS A 6 -14.17 -3.88 16.51
CA HIS A 6 -15.50 -4.20 16.98
C HIS A 6 -16.23 -5.13 15.99
N PRO A 7 -17.08 -6.07 16.45
CA PRO A 7 -17.75 -7.05 15.57
C PRO A 7 -18.51 -6.43 14.39
N GLY A 8 -19.19 -5.30 14.59
CA GLY A 8 -19.92 -4.61 13.50
C GLY A 8 -19.01 -4.15 12.35
N PHE A 9 -17.80 -3.69 12.67
CA PHE A 9 -16.81 -3.33 11.65
C PHE A 9 -16.29 -4.58 10.92
N LEU A 10 -16.03 -5.66 11.65
CA LEU A 10 -15.58 -6.91 11.05
C LEU A 10 -16.63 -7.49 10.09
N GLY A 11 -17.90 -7.49 10.49
CA GLY A 11 -19.00 -7.94 9.63
C GLY A 11 -19.12 -7.13 8.34
N LEU A 12 -18.89 -5.81 8.39
CA LEU A 12 -18.83 -4.97 7.18
C LEU A 12 -17.64 -5.34 6.29
N VAL A 13 -16.44 -5.50 6.88
CA VAL A 13 -15.25 -5.85 6.10
C VAL A 13 -15.38 -7.23 5.47
N ASP A 14 -15.97 -8.19 6.19
CA ASP A 14 -16.16 -9.55 5.69
C ASP A 14 -17.16 -9.59 4.53
N SER A 15 -18.24 -8.79 4.58
CA SER A 15 -19.19 -8.69 3.46
C SER A 15 -18.60 -7.98 2.23
N ILE A 16 -17.69 -7.05 2.43
CA ILE A 16 -16.96 -6.39 1.33
C ILE A 16 -15.93 -7.33 0.72
N ARG A 17 -15.24 -8.11 1.56
CA ARG A 17 -14.18 -9.03 1.12
C ARG A 17 -14.68 -10.09 0.14
N SER A 18 -15.96 -10.46 0.18
CA SER A 18 -16.54 -11.37 -0.81
C SER A 18 -16.74 -10.75 -2.19
N ASN A 19 -16.77 -9.42 -2.29
CA ASN A 19 -17.07 -8.68 -3.53
C ASN A 19 -15.85 -7.98 -4.13
N ILE A 20 -14.86 -7.65 -3.29
CA ILE A 20 -13.61 -7.03 -3.72
C ILE A 20 -12.53 -8.08 -3.90
N LYS A 21 -12.00 -8.14 -5.13
CA LYS A 21 -10.84 -8.99 -5.43
C LYS A 21 -9.62 -8.48 -4.66
N GLN A 22 -8.84 -9.42 -4.13
CA GLN A 22 -7.58 -9.12 -3.48
C GLN A 22 -6.42 -9.65 -4.30
N VAL A 23 -5.35 -8.89 -4.31
CA VAL A 23 -4.08 -9.23 -4.97
C VAL A 23 -3.10 -9.66 -3.88
N ALA A 24 -2.40 -10.77 -4.09
CA ALA A 24 -1.34 -11.22 -3.19
C ALA A 24 -0.06 -10.39 -3.39
N VAL A 25 0.87 -10.42 -2.43
CA VAL A 25 2.13 -9.65 -2.56
C VAL A 25 2.93 -10.12 -3.77
N GLU A 26 2.97 -11.43 -3.99
CA GLU A 26 3.67 -12.09 -5.10
C GLU A 26 3.09 -11.68 -6.45
N GLU A 27 1.77 -11.52 -6.54
CA GLU A 27 1.08 -11.05 -7.74
C GLU A 27 1.35 -9.57 -8.00
N LEU A 28 1.32 -8.72 -6.97
CA LEU A 28 1.70 -7.31 -7.11
C LEU A 28 3.17 -7.17 -7.54
N LEU A 29 4.07 -8.00 -7.02
CA LEU A 29 5.48 -8.02 -7.44
C LEU A 29 5.62 -8.38 -8.92
N ALA A 30 4.89 -9.40 -9.39
CA ALA A 30 4.90 -9.77 -10.80
C ALA A 30 4.43 -8.59 -11.67
N LYS A 31 3.34 -7.91 -11.30
CA LYS A 31 2.83 -6.71 -12.00
C LYS A 31 3.87 -5.59 -12.07
N LEU A 32 4.56 -5.32 -10.95
CA LEU A 32 5.63 -4.32 -10.86
C LEU A 32 6.84 -4.67 -11.73
N GLN A 33 7.21 -5.95 -11.81
CA GLN A 33 8.34 -6.43 -12.61
C GLN A 33 8.05 -6.44 -14.11
N LEU A 34 6.81 -6.77 -14.50
CA LEU A 34 6.37 -6.79 -15.89
C LEU A 34 6.08 -5.39 -16.44
N ALA A 35 6.12 -4.36 -15.59
CA ALA A 35 5.71 -2.99 -15.92
C ALA A 35 4.30 -2.94 -16.52
N ASP A 36 3.39 -3.77 -15.97
CA ASP A 36 1.98 -3.73 -16.33
C ASP A 36 1.43 -2.32 -16.11
N GLN A 37 0.48 -1.89 -16.94
CA GLN A 37 -0.13 -0.57 -16.81
C GLN A 37 -1.23 -0.62 -15.75
N PHE A 38 -0.89 -0.25 -14.51
CA PHE A 38 -1.84 -0.14 -13.40
C PHE A 38 -1.45 1.01 -12.45
N TYR A 39 -2.38 1.41 -11.59
CA TYR A 39 -2.14 2.38 -10.53
C TYR A 39 -2.05 1.67 -9.18
N LEU A 40 -0.96 1.89 -8.45
CA LEU A 40 -0.84 1.50 -7.06
C LEU A 40 -1.16 2.70 -6.18
N ILE A 41 -2.14 2.60 -5.27
CA ILE A 41 -2.56 3.72 -4.42
C ILE A 41 -2.46 3.34 -2.95
N ASP A 42 -1.73 4.16 -2.19
CA ASP A 42 -1.71 4.12 -0.74
C ASP A 42 -2.86 4.95 -0.16
N VAL A 43 -3.75 4.29 0.57
CA VAL A 43 -4.91 4.95 1.22
C VAL A 43 -4.69 5.24 2.70
N ARG A 44 -3.46 5.15 3.20
CA ARG A 44 -3.09 5.52 4.57
C ARG A 44 -3.07 7.04 4.75
N GLU A 45 -2.97 7.49 5.99
CA GLU A 45 -2.83 8.91 6.33
C GLU A 45 -1.45 9.45 5.96
N ASP A 46 -1.33 10.78 5.80
CA ASP A 46 -0.09 11.48 5.42
C ASP A 46 1.12 11.07 6.26
N CYS A 47 0.96 10.92 7.57
CA CYS A 47 2.06 10.55 8.46
C CYS A 47 2.56 9.11 8.22
N GLU A 48 1.67 8.19 7.86
CA GLU A 48 2.02 6.81 7.50
C GLU A 48 2.72 6.77 6.13
N TRP A 49 2.24 7.56 5.16
CA TRP A 49 2.85 7.71 3.85
C TRP A 49 4.28 8.27 3.92
N GLN A 50 4.47 9.34 4.69
CA GLN A 50 5.77 10.00 4.89
C GLN A 50 6.79 9.12 5.64
N ALA A 51 6.33 8.20 6.48
CA ALA A 51 7.20 7.26 7.18
C ALA A 51 7.81 6.23 6.22
N GLY A 52 7.05 5.82 5.20
CA GLY A 52 7.50 5.03 4.07
C GLY A 52 6.36 4.29 3.39
N HIS A 53 6.51 4.03 2.08
CA HIS A 53 5.46 3.53 1.20
C HIS A 53 6.04 2.62 0.10
N ILE A 54 5.19 1.82 -0.54
CA ILE A 54 5.61 0.98 -1.66
C ILE A 54 6.02 1.89 -2.84
N LYS A 55 7.16 1.59 -3.45
CA LYS A 55 7.69 2.32 -4.61
C LYS A 55 6.63 2.47 -5.72
N ASN A 56 6.65 3.62 -6.40
CA ASN A 56 5.73 3.99 -7.48
C ASN A 56 4.25 4.10 -7.07
N ALA A 57 3.92 4.02 -5.78
CA ALA A 57 2.57 4.28 -5.32
C ALA A 57 2.20 5.77 -5.47
N LEU A 58 0.93 6.03 -5.74
CA LEU A 58 0.30 7.34 -5.54
C LEU A 58 -0.27 7.39 -4.13
N HIS A 59 -0.26 8.58 -3.53
CA HIS A 59 -0.91 8.80 -2.25
C HIS A 59 -2.28 9.45 -2.43
N LEU A 60 -3.31 8.80 -1.88
CA LEU A 60 -4.67 9.31 -1.82
C LEU A 60 -5.38 8.69 -0.61
N SER A 61 -5.43 9.41 0.51
CA SER A 61 -5.90 8.86 1.78
C SER A 61 -7.37 8.40 1.70
N LYS A 62 -7.74 7.40 2.51
CA LYS A 62 -9.09 6.85 2.57
C LYS A 62 -10.17 7.87 2.96
N GLY A 63 -9.78 9.04 3.48
CA GLY A 63 -10.72 10.11 3.84
C GLY A 63 -11.10 11.04 2.68
N VAL A 64 -10.34 11.03 1.58
CA VAL A 64 -10.55 11.94 0.43
C VAL A 64 -10.63 11.21 -0.91
N ILE A 65 -10.39 9.90 -0.93
CA ILE A 65 -10.29 9.14 -2.18
C ILE A 65 -11.56 9.24 -3.03
N GLU A 66 -12.73 9.20 -2.43
CA GLU A 66 -14.00 9.30 -3.14
C GLU A 66 -14.19 10.66 -3.85
N SER A 67 -13.64 11.76 -3.31
CA SER A 67 -13.77 13.10 -3.92
C SER A 67 -12.69 13.39 -4.96
N ASP A 68 -11.52 12.79 -4.82
CA ASP A 68 -10.31 13.24 -5.51
C ASP A 68 -9.83 12.27 -6.61
N ILE A 69 -10.32 11.02 -6.60
CA ILE A 69 -9.82 9.96 -7.51
C ILE A 69 -10.02 10.30 -8.99
N GLU A 70 -11.17 10.84 -9.39
CA GLU A 70 -11.48 11.11 -10.80
C GLU A 70 -10.60 12.23 -11.38
N ALA A 71 -10.10 13.14 -10.54
CA ALA A 71 -9.14 14.15 -10.96
C ALA A 71 -7.76 13.55 -11.27
N LYS A 72 -7.42 12.40 -10.68
CA LYS A 72 -6.15 11.70 -10.91
C LYS A 72 -6.27 10.57 -11.92
N ILE A 73 -7.35 9.81 -11.87
CA ILE A 73 -7.61 8.63 -12.69
C ILE A 73 -9.06 8.71 -13.19
N PRO A 74 -9.34 9.51 -14.24
CA PRO A 74 -10.68 9.67 -14.78
C PRO A 74 -11.21 8.42 -15.53
N ASP A 75 -10.32 7.50 -15.89
CA ASP A 75 -10.68 6.28 -16.60
C ASP A 75 -11.22 5.20 -15.63
N LEU A 76 -12.50 4.88 -15.76
CA LEU A 76 -13.19 3.86 -14.96
C LEU A 76 -12.75 2.42 -15.29
N GLU A 77 -12.10 2.22 -16.44
CA GLU A 77 -11.51 0.94 -16.82
C GLU A 77 -10.09 0.76 -16.29
N ALA A 78 -9.48 1.81 -15.72
CA ALA A 78 -8.11 1.73 -15.21
C ALA A 78 -7.98 0.65 -14.13
N GLU A 79 -6.91 -0.15 -14.23
CA GLU A 79 -6.56 -1.11 -13.19
C GLU A 79 -5.94 -0.38 -11.99
N ILE A 80 -6.51 -0.58 -10.80
CA ILE A 80 -6.11 0.10 -9.57
C ILE A 80 -5.96 -0.91 -8.44
N VAL A 81 -4.77 -0.96 -7.84
CA VAL A 81 -4.50 -1.71 -6.62
C VAL A 81 -4.39 -0.74 -5.45
N LEU A 82 -5.31 -0.85 -4.50
CA LEU A 82 -5.30 -0.08 -3.26
C LEU A 82 -4.57 -0.86 -2.17
N TYR A 83 -3.79 -0.18 -1.34
CA TYR A 83 -3.26 -0.77 -0.13
C TYR A 83 -3.34 0.20 1.05
N CYS A 84 -3.34 -0.38 2.24
CA CYS A 84 -3.21 0.36 3.49
C CYS A 84 -2.24 -0.37 4.41
N ARG A 85 -2.27 -0.07 5.73
CA ARG A 85 -1.41 -0.77 6.69
C ARG A 85 -1.60 -2.29 6.70
N GLY A 86 -2.84 -2.77 6.73
CA GLY A 86 -3.18 -4.17 7.00
C GLY A 86 -4.30 -4.77 6.13
N GLY A 87 -4.64 -4.12 5.01
CA GLY A 87 -5.67 -4.56 4.06
C GLY A 87 -7.12 -4.13 4.35
N LEU A 88 -7.50 -3.83 5.60
CA LEU A 88 -8.91 -3.55 5.92
C LEU A 88 -9.41 -2.19 5.39
N ARG A 89 -8.60 -1.12 5.49
CA ARG A 89 -8.99 0.22 4.98
C ARG A 89 -9.04 0.25 3.45
N SER A 90 -8.14 -0.47 2.78
CA SER A 90 -8.12 -0.57 1.31
C SER A 90 -9.31 -1.35 0.77
N LEU A 91 -9.81 -2.36 1.49
CA LEU A 91 -11.09 -3.00 1.14
C LEU A 91 -12.27 -2.01 1.16
N LEU A 92 -12.35 -1.17 2.20
CA LEU A 92 -13.42 -0.15 2.29
C LEU A 92 -13.31 0.89 1.17
N ALA A 93 -12.10 1.37 0.89
CA ALA A 93 -11.87 2.30 -0.23
C ALA A 93 -12.22 1.66 -1.58
N ALA A 94 -11.84 0.38 -1.76
CA ALA A 94 -12.12 -0.35 -2.98
C ALA A 94 -13.63 -0.54 -3.23
N ASP A 95 -14.40 -0.85 -2.18
CA ASP A 95 -15.86 -0.92 -2.24
C ASP A 95 -16.50 0.42 -2.61
N ALA A 96 -16.01 1.53 -2.06
CA ALA A 96 -16.48 2.85 -2.43
C ALA A 96 -16.21 3.18 -3.90
N LEU A 97 -14.99 2.92 -4.39
CA LEU A 97 -14.62 3.18 -5.78
C LEU A 97 -15.36 2.25 -6.77
N GLN A 98 -15.59 0.99 -6.39
CA GLN A 98 -16.40 0.07 -7.21
C GLN A 98 -17.83 0.60 -7.35
N LYS A 99 -18.42 1.16 -6.27
CA LYS A 99 -19.74 1.80 -6.33
C LYS A 99 -19.77 3.07 -7.17
N MET A 100 -18.64 3.76 -7.32
CA MET A 100 -18.49 4.89 -8.24
C MET A 100 -18.35 4.47 -9.71
N GLY A 101 -18.12 3.18 -9.98
CA GLY A 101 -18.09 2.62 -11.34
C GLY A 101 -16.73 2.14 -11.81
N TYR A 102 -15.67 2.25 -10.99
CA TYR A 102 -14.38 1.67 -11.34
C TYR A 102 -14.46 0.15 -11.39
N LYS A 103 -14.04 -0.43 -12.52
CA LYS A 103 -14.28 -1.86 -12.80
C LYS A 103 -13.15 -2.77 -12.39
N GLN A 104 -11.92 -2.26 -12.38
CA GLN A 104 -10.70 -3.01 -12.13
C GLN A 104 -10.03 -2.58 -10.82
N ILE A 105 -10.78 -2.65 -9.72
CA ILE A 105 -10.31 -2.30 -8.38
C ILE A 105 -9.93 -3.54 -7.58
N PHE A 106 -8.75 -3.48 -6.96
CA PHE A 106 -8.20 -4.54 -6.12
C PHE A 106 -7.71 -3.99 -4.78
N SER A 107 -7.68 -4.83 -3.75
CA SER A 107 -6.99 -4.52 -2.48
C SER A 107 -5.79 -5.45 -2.27
N LEU A 108 -4.64 -4.90 -1.87
CA LEU A 108 -3.47 -5.70 -1.49
C LEU A 108 -3.75 -6.48 -0.20
N ALA A 109 -3.70 -7.81 -0.28
CA ALA A 109 -3.94 -8.70 0.84
C ALA A 109 -2.88 -8.50 1.95
N GLY A 110 -3.35 -8.16 3.15
CA GLY A 110 -2.47 -7.87 4.30
C GLY A 110 -1.77 -6.51 4.25
N GLY A 111 -1.95 -5.73 3.17
CA GLY A 111 -1.40 -4.38 3.02
C GLY A 111 0.13 -4.31 3.07
N ILE A 112 0.65 -3.12 3.32
CA ILE A 112 2.11 -2.87 3.40
C ILE A 112 2.78 -3.64 4.56
N TYR A 113 2.03 -4.06 5.58
CA TYR A 113 2.58 -4.89 6.64
C TYR A 113 3.02 -6.26 6.11
N ASN A 114 2.16 -6.95 5.35
CA ASN A 114 2.50 -8.22 4.72
C ASN A 114 3.61 -8.05 3.67
N TRP A 115 3.60 -6.95 2.91
CA TRP A 115 4.67 -6.59 1.98
C TRP A 115 6.05 -6.60 2.67
N VAL A 116 6.17 -5.89 3.81
CA VAL A 116 7.41 -5.84 4.60
C VAL A 116 7.74 -7.18 5.27
N GLU A 117 6.74 -7.91 5.78
CA GLU A 117 6.97 -9.26 6.35
C GLU A 117 7.54 -10.24 5.31
N GLN A 118 7.21 -10.06 4.03
CA GLN A 118 7.80 -10.84 2.92
C GLN A 118 9.17 -10.30 2.44
N GLY A 119 9.81 -9.42 3.21
CA GLY A 119 11.14 -8.88 2.91
C GLY A 119 11.17 -7.88 1.76
N GLN A 120 10.01 -7.38 1.32
CA GLN A 120 9.95 -6.37 0.27
C GLN A 120 10.24 -4.98 0.82
N VAL A 121 10.87 -4.16 -0.01
CA VAL A 121 11.39 -2.86 0.40
C VAL A 121 10.35 -1.75 0.21
N ILE A 122 10.45 -0.68 1.00
CA ILE A 122 9.59 0.52 0.93
C ILE A 122 10.45 1.76 0.74
N GLU A 123 9.99 2.74 -0.03
CA GLU A 123 10.66 4.04 -0.16
C GLU A 123 10.26 4.96 1.00
N GLY A 124 11.18 5.83 1.44
CA GLY A 124 10.93 6.83 2.48
C GLY A 124 11.88 6.77 3.66
N ARG A 125 11.53 7.50 4.73
CA ARG A 125 12.47 7.87 5.81
C ARG A 125 13.03 6.67 6.59
N LEU A 126 12.29 5.56 6.66
CA LEU A 126 12.75 4.33 7.31
C LEU A 126 13.82 3.59 6.49
N MET A 127 13.75 3.63 5.16
CA MET A 127 14.76 3.04 4.27
C MET A 127 16.09 3.77 4.40
N LEU A 128 16.03 5.10 4.50
CA LEU A 128 17.21 5.94 4.72
C LEU A 128 17.90 5.63 6.04
N ALA A 129 17.18 5.23 7.09
CA ALA A 129 17.79 4.90 8.38
C ALA A 129 18.61 3.60 8.32
N GLU A 130 18.15 2.61 7.55
CA GLU A 130 18.86 1.33 7.36
C GLU A 130 20.03 1.47 6.38
N GLU A 131 19.86 2.21 5.28
CA GLU A 131 20.96 2.53 4.36
C GLU A 131 22.02 3.43 5.01
N GLN A 132 21.64 4.45 5.78
CA GLN A 132 22.58 5.28 6.54
C GLN A 132 23.33 4.46 7.60
N LYS A 133 22.66 3.48 8.23
CA LYS A 133 23.30 2.57 9.17
C LYS A 133 24.31 1.65 8.48
N GLN A 134 23.98 1.08 7.33
CA GLN A 134 24.91 0.27 6.54
C GLN A 134 26.09 1.09 5.97
N LEU A 135 25.86 2.32 5.51
CA LEU A 135 26.92 3.24 5.08
C LEU A 135 27.81 3.72 6.25
N ALA A 136 27.25 3.90 7.45
CA ALA A 136 28.02 4.26 8.64
C ALA A 136 28.86 3.08 9.16
N GLU A 137 28.33 1.86 9.12
CA GLU A 137 29.05 0.63 9.50
C GLU A 137 30.15 0.27 8.50
N GLN A 138 29.98 0.56 7.21
CA GLN A 138 31.03 0.38 6.19
C GLN A 138 32.15 1.44 6.26
N ASN A 139 31.84 2.66 6.70
CA ASN A 139 32.83 3.76 6.80
C ASN A 139 33.58 3.82 8.14
N THR A 140 33.19 3.02 9.14
CA THR A 140 33.87 2.97 10.45
C THR A 140 34.95 1.88 10.54
N GLY A 141 35.08 1.02 9.51
CA GLY A 141 36.07 -0.07 9.44
C GLY A 141 37.46 0.28 8.89
N VAL A 142 37.72 1.54 8.50
CA VAL A 142 38.99 1.94 7.87
C VAL A 142 39.54 3.23 8.48
N ASN A 143 39.99 3.22 9.75
CA ASN A 143 41.15 4.02 10.16
C ASN A 143 41.67 3.72 11.59
N THR A 144 42.45 2.66 11.76
CA THR A 144 43.46 2.60 12.84
C THR A 144 44.67 1.78 12.37
N SER A 145 45.52 2.37 11.54
CA SER A 145 46.90 1.90 11.31
C SER A 145 47.71 3.01 10.61
N ASN A 146 48.27 3.92 11.40
CA ASN A 146 49.67 4.38 11.31
C ASN A 146 49.98 5.38 12.42
#